data_AF-T1AXK3-F1
#
_entry.id   AF-T1AXK3-F1
#
_cell.length_a   1.000
_cell.length_b   1.000
_cell.length_c   1.000
_cell.angle_alpha   90.00
_cell.angle_beta   90.00
_cell.angle_gamma   90.00
#
_symmetry.space_group_name_H-M   'P 1'
#
loop_
_entity.id
_entity.type
_entity.pdbx_description
1 polymer ?
#
loop_
_entity_poly.entity_id
_entity_poly.type
_entity_poly.pdbx_seq_one_letter_code
_entity_poly.pdbx_strand_id
1 'polypeptide(L)'
;RGFGLMQRDHRFADYQDDGAWYNRRPGCWVQPKTGWGKGAVMLVEIPTIDETMDNIVAFWNPAGEVVPGRVYEYGYRMYWCRENPFGSPLAHVRATRDGIGGVVGRPRTQFSWRFVVDFVGGDLPMLTHEAKVVPIITTSSGRVQIVSARPLVPINGWRAMFDLVP
;
A
#
# COMPACT_ATOMS: atom_id res chain seq x y z
N ARG A 1 -4.43 16.39 3.68
CA ARG A 1 -5.25 15.39 2.96
C ARG A 1 -4.83 15.42 1.50
N GLY A 2 -4.73 14.26 0.85
CA GLY A 2 -4.24 14.10 -0.52
C GLY A 2 -4.16 12.61 -0.87
N PHE A 3 -3.71 12.30 -2.09
CA PHE A 3 -3.51 10.94 -2.57
C PHE A 3 -2.35 10.92 -3.56
N GLY A 4 -1.80 9.75 -3.84
CA GLY A 4 -0.68 9.64 -4.76
C GLY A 4 -0.23 8.20 -4.95
N LEU A 5 0.50 7.96 -6.04
CA LEU A 5 1.23 6.73 -6.25
C LEU A 5 2.61 6.91 -5.63
N MET A 6 2.95 6.04 -4.67
CA MET A 6 4.19 6.14 -3.90
C MET A 6 5.05 4.91 -4.14
N GLN A 7 6.24 5.12 -4.68
CA GLN A 7 7.34 4.16 -4.58
C GLN A 7 7.85 4.23 -3.14
N ARG A 8 7.63 3.19 -2.32
CA ARG A 8 8.11 3.18 -0.92
C ARG A 8 9.47 2.52 -0.77
N ASP A 9 9.78 1.59 -1.67
CA ASP A 9 11.07 0.92 -1.70
C ASP A 9 12.01 1.62 -2.69
N HIS A 10 13.23 1.87 -2.24
CA HIS A 10 14.26 2.54 -3.02
C HIS A 10 15.60 1.81 -2.92
N ARG A 11 15.64 0.62 -2.33
CA ARG A 11 16.86 -0.16 -2.24
C ARG A 11 17.14 -0.79 -3.59
N PHE A 12 18.29 -0.46 -4.18
CA PHE A 12 18.70 -1.03 -5.47
C PHE A 12 18.62 -2.57 -5.48
N ALA A 13 18.93 -3.21 -4.35
CA ALA A 13 18.97 -4.65 -4.23
C ALA A 13 17.65 -5.37 -4.52
N ASP A 14 16.51 -4.68 -4.42
CA ASP A 14 15.18 -5.24 -4.71
C ASP A 14 14.81 -5.13 -6.20
N TYR A 15 15.56 -4.35 -6.98
CA TYR A 15 15.29 -4.10 -8.41
C TYR A 15 16.40 -4.64 -9.32
N GLN A 16 17.68 -4.54 -8.90
CA GLN A 16 18.86 -5.09 -9.61
C GLN A 16 19.03 -4.59 -11.06
N ASP A 17 18.45 -3.43 -11.40
CA ASP A 17 18.50 -2.86 -12.75
C ASP A 17 19.16 -1.47 -12.73
N ASP A 18 20.38 -1.41 -13.29
CA ASP A 18 21.20 -0.21 -13.45
C ASP A 18 21.05 0.48 -14.82
N GLY A 19 20.13 0.00 -15.67
CA GLY A 19 19.68 0.68 -16.87
C GLY A 19 18.47 1.58 -16.57
N ALA A 20 17.39 0.99 -16.03
CA ALA A 20 16.13 1.68 -15.79
C ALA A 20 16.04 2.39 -14.43
N TRP A 21 16.90 2.01 -13.47
CA TRP A 21 16.97 2.60 -12.11
C TRP A 21 15.61 2.74 -11.42
N TYR A 22 14.79 1.69 -11.44
CA TYR A 22 13.46 1.68 -10.84
C TYR A 22 13.45 2.18 -9.38
N ASN A 23 14.46 1.81 -8.61
CA ASN A 23 14.64 2.22 -7.22
C ASN A 23 14.84 3.73 -7.04
N ARG A 24 15.11 4.49 -8.10
CA ARG A 24 15.27 5.96 -8.08
C ARG A 24 14.03 6.71 -8.57
N ARG A 25 13.03 6.01 -9.12
CA ARG A 25 11.81 6.65 -9.63
C ARG A 25 11.04 7.30 -8.48
N PRO A 26 10.49 8.51 -8.67
CA PRO A 26 9.78 9.24 -7.62
C PRO A 26 8.37 8.68 -7.40
N GLY A 27 7.84 8.87 -6.21
CA GLY A 27 6.40 8.94 -6.00
C GLY A 27 5.84 10.30 -6.44
N CYS A 28 4.54 10.36 -6.70
CA CYS A 28 3.83 11.60 -6.97
C CYS A 28 2.63 11.74 -6.04
N TRP A 29 2.64 12.79 -5.21
CA TRP A 29 1.56 13.11 -4.29
C TRP A 29 0.76 14.32 -4.73
N VAL A 30 -0.56 14.17 -4.86
CA VAL A 30 -1.52 15.22 -5.19
C VAL A 30 -2.13 15.78 -3.91
N GLN A 31 -1.91 17.07 -3.69
CA GLN A 31 -2.56 17.84 -2.62
C GLN A 31 -3.61 18.77 -3.23
N PRO A 32 -4.91 18.54 -2.97
CA PRO A 32 -5.96 19.51 -3.30
C PRO A 32 -5.71 20.84 -2.59
N LYS A 33 -5.80 21.95 -3.33
CA LYS A 33 -5.74 23.32 -2.79
C LYS A 33 -7.13 23.85 -2.40
N THR A 34 -8.18 23.27 -2.98
CA THR A 34 -9.58 23.61 -2.72
C THR A 34 -10.34 22.37 -2.24
N GLY A 35 -11.54 22.56 -1.70
CA GLY A 35 -12.42 21.46 -1.36
C GLY A 35 -13.09 20.90 -2.61
N TRP A 36 -12.62 19.76 -3.13
CA TRP A 36 -13.16 19.13 -4.35
C TRP A 36 -14.55 18.49 -4.21
N GLY A 37 -15.22 18.72 -3.07
CA GLY A 37 -16.54 18.17 -2.80
C GLY A 37 -16.54 16.66 -2.56
N LYS A 38 -17.71 16.05 -2.75
CA LYS A 38 -17.89 14.59 -2.63
C LYS A 38 -17.40 13.89 -3.89
N GLY A 39 -16.80 12.73 -3.70
CA GLY A 39 -16.23 11.91 -4.76
C GLY A 39 -15.40 10.78 -4.19
N ALA A 40 -14.59 10.17 -5.03
CA ALA A 40 -13.69 9.09 -4.65
C ALA A 40 -12.34 9.26 -5.33
N VAL A 41 -11.28 8.77 -4.67
CA VAL A 41 -10.03 8.48 -5.36
C VAL A 41 -10.22 7.14 -6.04
N MET A 42 -10.04 7.11 -7.35
CA MET A 42 -10.13 5.92 -8.18
C MET A 42 -8.74 5.40 -8.49
N LEU A 43 -8.56 4.09 -8.37
CA LEU A 43 -7.40 3.35 -8.85
C LEU A 43 -7.87 2.46 -10.01
N VAL A 44 -7.17 2.50 -11.12
CA VAL A 44 -7.39 1.61 -12.27
C VAL A 44 -6.11 0.80 -12.47
N GLU A 45 -6.28 -0.51 -12.51
CA GLU A 45 -5.22 -1.49 -12.75
C GLU A 45 -5.53 -2.22 -14.05
N ILE A 46 -4.67 -2.04 -15.05
CA ILE A 46 -4.83 -2.62 -16.38
C ILE A 46 -3.91 -3.83 -16.47
N PRO A 47 -4.39 -5.02 -16.89
CA PRO A 47 -3.52 -6.15 -17.15
C PRO A 47 -2.48 -5.80 -18.22
N THR A 48 -1.21 -6.03 -17.92
CA THR A 48 -0.11 -5.89 -18.88
C THR A 48 0.82 -7.09 -18.77
N ILE A 49 1.52 -7.37 -19.87
CA ILE A 49 2.60 -8.38 -19.93
C ILE A 49 3.98 -7.73 -20.09
N ASP A 50 4.03 -6.41 -20.24
CA ASP A 50 5.22 -5.64 -20.57
C ASP A 50 5.28 -4.36 -19.73
N GLU A 51 6.46 -4.05 -19.20
CA GLU A 51 6.72 -2.88 -18.35
C GLU A 51 6.71 -1.55 -19.11
N THR A 52 6.84 -1.58 -20.44
CA THR A 52 6.81 -0.39 -21.29
C THR A 52 5.41 0.20 -21.42
N MET A 53 4.38 -0.53 -20.99
CA MET A 53 2.98 -0.10 -21.00
C MET A 53 2.55 0.30 -19.61
N ASP A 54 2.37 1.61 -19.39
CA ASP A 54 1.82 2.14 -18.14
C ASP A 54 0.42 1.53 -17.89
N ASN A 55 0.26 0.92 -16.71
CA ASN A 55 -0.91 0.12 -16.42
C ASN A 55 -1.60 0.48 -15.09
N ILE A 56 -1.13 1.54 -14.42
CA ILE A 56 -1.68 2.04 -13.15
C ILE A 56 -2.10 3.50 -13.32
N VAL A 57 -3.36 3.80 -13.00
CA VAL A 57 -3.90 5.18 -13.02
C VAL A 57 -4.57 5.50 -11.70
N ALA A 58 -4.23 6.64 -11.10
CA ALA A 58 -4.88 7.16 -9.90
C ALA A 58 -5.41 8.57 -10.12
N PHE A 59 -6.68 8.81 -9.84
CA PHE A 59 -7.31 10.12 -10.07
C PHE A 59 -8.47 10.38 -9.11
N TRP A 60 -8.90 11.63 -9.02
CA TRP A 60 -10.12 12.01 -8.30
C TRP A 60 -11.32 11.97 -9.25
N ASN A 61 -12.37 11.25 -8.84
CA ASN A 61 -13.64 11.20 -9.53
C ASN A 61 -14.72 11.89 -8.68
N PRO A 62 -15.27 13.05 -9.10
CA PRO A 62 -16.38 13.69 -8.39
C PRO A 62 -17.61 12.78 -8.37
N ALA A 63 -18.42 12.86 -7.31
CA ALA A 63 -19.60 12.02 -7.16
C ALA A 63 -20.75 12.42 -8.11
N GLY A 64 -20.78 13.67 -8.56
CA GLY A 64 -21.77 14.16 -9.53
C GLY A 64 -21.27 13.98 -10.95
N GLU A 65 -22.20 13.77 -11.88
CA GLU A 65 -21.89 13.72 -13.31
C GLU A 65 -21.28 15.03 -13.81
N VAL A 66 -20.36 14.90 -14.77
CA VAL A 66 -19.78 16.04 -15.46
C VAL A 66 -20.76 16.54 -16.52
N VAL A 67 -21.49 17.60 -16.19
CA VAL A 67 -22.45 18.29 -17.06
C VAL A 67 -21.73 19.16 -18.10
N PRO A 68 -22.05 19.03 -19.40
CA PRO A 68 -21.52 19.89 -20.47
C PRO A 68 -21.81 21.38 -20.21
N GLY A 69 -20.85 22.26 -20.53
CA GLY A 69 -20.98 23.71 -20.38
C GLY A 69 -20.85 24.24 -18.94
N ARG A 70 -20.77 23.36 -17.94
CA ARG A 70 -20.48 23.75 -16.55
C ARG A 70 -18.98 23.91 -16.33
N VAL A 71 -18.58 24.96 -15.61
CA VAL A 71 -17.19 25.18 -15.19
C VAL A 71 -16.91 24.37 -13.92
N TYR A 72 -15.78 23.66 -13.91
CA TYR A 72 -15.27 22.94 -12.75
C TYR A 72 -13.85 23.43 -12.43
N GLU A 73 -13.63 23.86 -11.19
CA GLU A 73 -12.35 24.42 -10.76
C GLU A 73 -11.64 23.46 -9.79
N TYR A 74 -10.51 22.91 -10.24
CA TYR A 74 -9.69 21.99 -9.44
C TYR A 74 -8.28 22.55 -9.25
N GLY A 75 -8.06 23.24 -8.12
CA GLY A 75 -6.71 23.65 -7.73
C GLY A 75 -5.97 22.52 -7.01
N TYR A 76 -4.73 22.22 -7.40
CA TYR A 76 -3.86 21.26 -6.70
C TYR A 76 -2.38 21.62 -6.77
N ARG A 77 -1.57 20.90 -5.97
CA ARG A 77 -0.11 20.77 -6.12
C ARG A 77 0.23 19.31 -6.33
N MET A 78 1.22 19.05 -7.19
CA MET A 78 1.87 17.75 -7.32
C MET A 78 3.25 17.83 -6.67
N TYR A 79 3.57 16.84 -5.85
CA TYR A 79 4.87 16.69 -5.22
C TYR A 79 5.52 15.42 -5.77
N TRP A 80 6.51 15.60 -6.64
CA TRP A 80 7.41 14.53 -7.06
C TRP A 80 8.43 14.31 -5.95
N CYS A 81 8.33 13.19 -5.25
CA CYS A 81 8.99 13.00 -3.98
C CYS A 81 9.43 11.56 -3.78
N ARG A 82 10.55 11.39 -3.07
CA ARG A 82 10.98 10.07 -2.61
C ARG A 82 10.16 9.59 -1.42
N GLU A 83 9.87 10.50 -0.49
CA GLU A 83 9.03 10.25 0.68
C GLU A 83 7.81 11.15 0.63
N ASN A 84 6.69 10.69 1.20
CA ASN A 84 5.48 11.50 1.24
C ASN A 84 5.74 12.79 2.05
N PRO A 85 5.63 13.98 1.45
CA PRO A 85 5.94 15.24 2.14
C PRO A 85 4.93 15.55 3.25
N PHE A 86 3.78 14.87 3.27
CA PHE A 86 2.78 14.97 4.31
C PHE A 86 2.90 13.75 5.22
N GLY A 87 3.89 13.79 6.11
CA GLY A 87 4.13 12.74 7.11
C GLY A 87 2.86 12.41 7.89
N SER A 88 2.67 11.13 8.19
CA SER A 88 1.59 10.63 9.05
C SER A 88 2.16 10.28 10.42
N PRO A 89 1.49 10.63 11.54
CA PRO A 89 1.86 10.11 12.85
C PRO A 89 1.54 8.61 13.00
N LEU A 90 0.83 8.01 12.03
CA LEU A 90 0.52 6.59 12.04
C LEU A 90 1.62 5.77 11.38
N ALA A 91 1.73 4.52 11.81
CA ALA A 91 2.52 3.51 11.10
C ALA A 91 2.01 3.33 9.66
N HIS A 92 2.91 2.92 8.78
CA HIS A 92 2.60 2.62 7.39
C HIS A 92 3.21 1.28 6.98
N VAL A 93 2.67 0.70 5.91
CA VAL A 93 3.20 -0.53 5.33
C VAL A 93 4.54 -0.23 4.65
N ARG A 94 5.61 -0.88 5.11
CA ARG A 94 6.92 -0.88 4.48
C ARG A 94 6.98 -1.86 3.32
N ALA A 95 6.40 -3.04 3.48
CA ALA A 95 6.39 -4.09 2.47
C ALA A 95 5.20 -5.02 2.66
N THR A 96 4.67 -5.48 1.52
CA THR A 96 3.71 -6.58 1.45
C THR A 96 4.38 -7.72 0.68
N ARG A 97 4.26 -8.94 1.19
CA ARG A 97 4.72 -10.16 0.52
C ARG A 97 3.60 -11.18 0.56
N ASP A 98 3.42 -11.90 -0.52
CA ASP A 98 2.46 -12.98 -0.62
C ASP A 98 3.13 -14.31 -0.99
N GLY A 99 2.37 -15.39 -0.91
CA GLY A 99 2.83 -16.72 -1.31
C GLY A 99 1.88 -17.82 -0.89
N ILE A 100 2.33 -19.07 -0.96
CA ILE A 100 1.52 -20.23 -0.60
C ILE A 100 1.45 -20.38 0.93
N GLY A 101 0.23 -20.42 1.47
CA GLY A 101 -0.06 -20.59 2.89
C GLY A 101 0.24 -21.99 3.45
N GLY A 102 -0.12 -22.18 4.72
CA GLY A 102 0.12 -23.39 5.50
C GLY A 102 1.19 -23.22 6.59
N VAL A 103 1.22 -24.17 7.53
CA VAL A 103 2.16 -24.15 8.65
C VAL A 103 3.47 -24.81 8.22
N VAL A 104 4.58 -24.13 8.47
CA VAL A 104 5.92 -24.66 8.16
C VAL A 104 6.13 -26.01 8.85
N GLY A 105 6.65 -26.98 8.11
CA GLY A 105 6.89 -28.34 8.62
C GLY A 105 5.64 -29.21 8.77
N ARG A 106 4.46 -28.76 8.28
CA ARG A 106 3.24 -29.57 8.25
C ARG A 106 2.75 -29.77 6.81
N PRO A 107 2.19 -30.95 6.48
CA PRO A 107 1.55 -31.15 5.19
C PRO A 107 0.38 -30.17 5.04
N ARG A 108 0.24 -29.60 3.84
CA ARG A 108 -0.88 -28.72 3.52
C ARG A 108 -2.12 -29.57 3.30
N THR A 109 -3.19 -29.24 4.03
CA THR A 109 -4.49 -29.93 3.89
C THR A 109 -5.45 -29.20 2.94
N GLN A 110 -5.21 -27.91 2.68
CA GLN A 110 -5.98 -27.07 1.77
C GLN A 110 -5.10 -25.96 1.19
N PHE A 111 -5.52 -25.41 0.05
CA PHE A 111 -4.90 -24.22 -0.54
C PHE A 111 -5.25 -22.96 0.27
N SER A 112 -4.29 -22.05 0.39
CA SER A 112 -4.51 -20.70 0.91
C SER A 112 -3.40 -19.76 0.44
N TRP A 113 -3.71 -18.48 0.31
CA TRP A 113 -2.73 -17.42 0.09
C TRP A 113 -2.23 -16.89 1.42
N ARG A 114 -0.92 -16.86 1.63
CA ARG A 114 -0.30 -16.17 2.76
C ARG A 114 -0.06 -14.72 2.38
N PHE A 115 -0.42 -13.82 3.28
CA PHE A 115 0.00 -12.42 3.24
C PHE A 115 0.88 -12.11 4.45
N VAL A 116 1.98 -11.41 4.21
CA VAL A 116 2.91 -10.91 5.20
C VAL A 116 3.06 -9.40 4.99
N VAL A 117 2.58 -8.62 5.94
CA VAL A 117 2.57 -7.16 5.87
C VAL A 117 3.44 -6.60 6.98
N ASP A 118 4.52 -5.91 6.60
CA ASP A 118 5.47 -5.28 7.51
C ASP A 118 5.11 -3.81 7.69
N PHE A 119 4.90 -3.37 8.93
CA PHE A 119 4.57 -2.01 9.31
C PHE A 119 5.73 -1.33 10.05
N VAL A 120 5.98 -0.06 9.75
CA VAL A 120 6.99 0.78 10.41
C VAL A 120 6.46 2.20 10.67
N GLY A 121 7.11 2.93 11.56
CA GLY A 121 6.76 4.31 11.91
C GLY A 121 5.60 4.42 12.89
N GLY A 122 5.16 5.66 13.13
CA GLY A 122 4.23 6.00 14.21
C GLY A 122 4.75 5.55 15.57
N ASP A 123 3.83 5.07 16.43
CA ASP A 123 4.17 4.64 17.79
C ASP A 123 4.74 3.22 17.87
N LEU A 124 4.85 2.49 16.75
CA LEU A 124 5.36 1.11 16.76
C LEU A 124 6.73 0.98 17.44
N PRO A 125 7.75 1.82 17.13
CA PRO A 125 9.04 1.79 17.83
C PRO A 125 8.97 1.94 19.36
N MET A 126 7.89 2.50 19.88
CA MET A 126 7.70 2.76 21.32
C MET A 126 7.04 1.59 22.05
N LEU A 127 6.51 0.62 21.31
CA LEU A 127 5.89 -0.57 21.87
C LEU A 127 6.95 -1.56 22.36
N THR A 128 6.69 -2.18 23.50
CA THR A 128 7.50 -3.29 24.01
C THR A 128 7.29 -4.55 23.15
N HIS A 129 8.23 -5.48 23.17
CA HIS A 129 8.08 -6.75 22.43
C HIS A 129 6.91 -7.59 22.95
N GLU A 130 6.50 -7.36 24.19
CA GLU A 130 5.37 -7.97 24.88
C GLU A 130 4.04 -7.25 24.57
N ALA A 131 4.06 -6.12 23.86
CA ALA A 131 2.87 -5.38 23.52
C ALA A 131 1.89 -6.25 22.70
N LYS A 132 0.64 -6.29 23.13
CA LYS A 132 -0.42 -7.06 22.47
C LYS A 132 -0.97 -6.32 21.26
N VAL A 133 -0.26 -6.41 20.14
CA VAL A 133 -0.76 -5.91 18.85
C VAL A 133 -1.72 -6.92 18.23
N VAL A 134 -2.93 -6.47 17.91
CA VAL A 134 -3.98 -7.32 17.32
C VAL A 134 -4.28 -6.83 15.89
N PRO A 135 -4.04 -7.66 14.86
CA PRO A 135 -4.41 -7.31 13.51
C PRO A 135 -5.92 -7.46 13.33
N ILE A 136 -6.58 -6.41 12.83
CA ILE A 136 -7.99 -6.43 12.46
C ILE A 136 -8.07 -6.64 10.95
N ILE A 137 -8.54 -7.82 10.54
CA ILE A 137 -8.58 -8.23 9.13
C ILE A 137 -10.02 -8.55 8.77
N THR A 138 -10.51 -7.89 7.71
CA THR A 138 -11.83 -8.13 7.12
C THR A 138 -11.64 -8.61 5.69
N THR A 139 -12.50 -9.51 5.23
CA THR A 139 -12.50 -9.99 3.84
C THR A 139 -13.91 -9.94 3.27
N SER A 140 -14.03 -9.70 1.96
CA SER A 140 -15.30 -9.76 1.23
C SER A 140 -15.68 -11.18 0.82
N SER A 141 -14.69 -12.07 0.66
CA SER A 141 -14.85 -13.48 0.32
C SER A 141 -13.74 -14.33 0.94
N GLY A 142 -13.92 -15.65 0.97
CA GLY A 142 -12.96 -16.56 1.59
C GLY A 142 -12.92 -16.48 3.12
N ARG A 143 -11.97 -17.19 3.71
CA ARG A 143 -11.80 -17.31 5.17
C ARG A 143 -10.38 -17.02 5.59
N VAL A 144 -10.23 -16.08 6.52
CA VAL A 144 -8.95 -15.73 7.14
C VAL A 144 -8.60 -16.76 8.22
N GLN A 145 -7.36 -17.22 8.24
CA GLN A 145 -6.80 -18.15 9.23
C GLN A 145 -5.33 -17.83 9.53
N ILE A 146 -4.74 -18.50 10.53
CA ILE A 146 -3.31 -18.38 10.89
C ILE A 146 -2.90 -16.90 11.09
N VAL A 147 -3.78 -16.14 11.74
CA VAL A 147 -3.57 -14.72 12.00
C VAL A 147 -2.54 -14.54 13.10
N SER A 148 -1.58 -13.66 12.88
CA SER A 148 -0.61 -13.25 13.89
C SER A 148 -0.14 -11.82 13.65
N ALA A 149 0.23 -11.15 14.73
CA ALA A 149 1.07 -9.95 14.68
C ALA A 149 2.23 -10.14 15.65
N ARG A 150 3.44 -9.81 15.21
CA ARG A 150 4.65 -9.95 16.04
C ARG A 150 5.63 -8.81 15.77
N PRO A 151 6.44 -8.43 16.76
CA PRO A 151 7.54 -7.50 16.52
C PRO A 151 8.51 -8.09 15.49
N LEU A 152 9.09 -7.19 14.69
CA LEU A 152 10.12 -7.48 13.70
C LEU A 152 11.29 -6.52 13.94
N VAL A 153 12.19 -6.95 14.82
CA VAL A 153 13.34 -6.19 15.33
C VAL A 153 14.18 -5.52 14.22
N PRO A 154 14.53 -6.20 13.10
CA PRO A 154 15.40 -5.59 12.07
C PRO A 154 14.84 -4.35 11.38
N ILE A 155 13.53 -4.12 11.47
CA ILE A 155 12.88 -2.95 10.88
C ILE A 155 12.28 -2.01 11.94
N ASN A 156 12.52 -2.29 13.23
CA ASN A 156 11.91 -1.58 14.36
C ASN A 156 10.39 -1.40 14.17
N GLY A 157 9.72 -2.50 13.81
CA GLY A 157 8.33 -2.49 13.35
C GLY A 157 7.60 -3.80 13.67
N TRP A 158 6.38 -3.95 13.13
CA TRP A 158 5.52 -5.11 13.38
C TRP A 158 5.20 -5.83 12.07
N ARG A 159 5.14 -7.15 12.13
CA ARG A 159 4.69 -8.00 11.03
C ARG A 159 3.31 -8.54 11.35
N ALA A 160 2.32 -8.18 10.54
CA ALA A 160 1.06 -8.90 10.47
C ALA A 160 1.19 -10.03 9.44
N MET A 161 0.67 -11.20 9.77
CA MET A 161 0.62 -12.34 8.87
C MET A 161 -0.74 -13.02 9.00
N PHE A 162 -1.30 -13.42 7.87
CA PHE A 162 -2.50 -14.23 7.82
C PHE A 162 -2.53 -15.07 6.54
N ASP A 163 -3.29 -16.16 6.57
CA ASP A 163 -3.60 -16.96 5.40
C ASP A 163 -5.06 -16.72 5.02
N LEU A 164 -5.35 -16.56 3.73
CA LEU A 164 -6.69 -16.46 3.15
C LEU A 164 -6.98 -17.73 2.35
N VAL A 165 -7.95 -18.52 2.80
CA VAL A 165 -8.53 -19.60 2.01
C VAL A 165 -9.56 -18.96 1.08
N PRO A 166 -9.39 -19.03 -0.25
CA PRO A 166 -10.36 -18.47 -1.20
C PRO A 166 -11.78 -19.04 -1.02
#